data_AF-A0A1D6MLK0-F1
#
_entry.id   AF-A0A1D6MLK0-F1
#
_cell.length_a   1.000
_cell.length_b   1.000
_cell.length_c   1.000
_cell.angle_alpha   90.00
_cell.angle_beta   90.00
_cell.angle_gamma   90.00
#
_symmetry.space_group_name_H-M   'P 1'
#
loop_
_entity.id
_entity.type
_entity.pdbx_description
1 polymer ?
#
loop_
_entity_poly.entity_id
_entity_poly.type
_entity_poly.pdbx_seq_one_letter_code
_entity_poly.pdbx_strand_id
1 'polypeptide(L)'
;MRVLPYLKKAYGNAMQKVLHVGPDSCTVVSNLLKEGKVEAWGVEPYDLEDTDSTCKSLVRKGFVRMSDIKFPLPYRPDSFNLVVVSDALDYLTPRYLNKTLPDLARVSTDGLVIFAGNPGQQKAKVSELPKFGRPAKLRSSSWWTRYFVQTGLTENEGPLKKFEDATSKNKYKPGCQIFHLSSPR
;
A
#
# COMPACT_ATOMS: atom_id res chain seq x y z
N MET A 1 3.03 -11.79 1.11
CA MET A 1 1.93 -11.00 1.70
C MET A 1 0.75 -11.90 2.10
N ARG A 2 0.64 -12.30 3.38
CA ARG A 2 -0.44 -13.19 3.89
C ARG A 2 -1.84 -12.53 3.93
N VAL A 3 -1.91 -11.23 3.65
CA VAL A 3 -3.14 -10.44 3.81
C VAL A 3 -4.01 -10.35 2.54
N LEU A 4 -3.45 -10.65 1.36
CA LEU A 4 -4.19 -10.60 0.08
C LEU A 4 -5.52 -11.38 0.08
N PRO A 5 -5.62 -12.59 0.65
CA PRO A 5 -6.90 -13.31 0.71
C PRO A 5 -7.98 -12.56 1.51
N TYR A 6 -7.59 -11.82 2.56
CA TYR A 6 -8.52 -11.04 3.37
C TYR A 6 -8.94 -9.76 2.64
N LEU A 7 -8.02 -9.10 1.92
CA LEU A 7 -8.36 -7.97 1.06
C LEU A 7 -9.36 -8.38 -0.03
N LYS A 8 -9.21 -9.56 -0.65
CA LYS A 8 -10.19 -10.08 -1.62
C LYS A 8 -11.56 -10.30 -1.00
N LYS A 9 -11.63 -10.81 0.23
CA LYS A 9 -12.91 -10.95 0.95
C LYS A 9 -13.55 -9.59 1.27
N ALA A 10 -12.73 -8.60 1.61
CA ALA A 10 -13.17 -7.25 1.96
C ALA A 10 -13.69 -6.48 0.75
N TYR A 11 -12.95 -6.48 -0.34
CA TYR A 11 -13.21 -5.67 -1.53
C TYR A 11 -13.99 -6.40 -2.63
N GLY A 12 -13.92 -7.73 -2.68
CA GLY A 12 -14.67 -8.55 -3.64
C GLY A 12 -14.45 -8.07 -5.08
N ASN A 13 -15.54 -7.69 -5.74
CA ASN A 13 -15.53 -7.21 -7.13
C ASN A 13 -14.79 -5.87 -7.31
N ALA A 14 -14.56 -5.10 -6.25
CA ALA A 14 -13.73 -3.90 -6.31
C ALA A 14 -12.23 -4.21 -6.40
N MET A 15 -11.82 -5.48 -6.34
CA MET A 15 -10.42 -5.88 -6.49
C MET A 15 -10.09 -6.33 -7.93
N GLN A 16 -10.56 -5.57 -8.93
CA GLN A 16 -10.31 -5.84 -10.35
C GLN A 16 -9.01 -5.20 -10.84
N LYS A 17 -8.79 -3.92 -10.50
CA LYS A 17 -7.62 -3.16 -10.91
C LYS A 17 -6.87 -2.62 -9.69
N VAL A 18 -5.68 -3.15 -9.44
CA VAL A 18 -4.93 -2.92 -8.19
C VAL A 18 -3.59 -2.23 -8.47
N LEU A 19 -3.32 -1.17 -7.73
CA LEU A 19 -1.98 -0.59 -7.63
C LEU A 19 -1.38 -0.92 -6.26
N HIS A 20 -0.22 -1.59 -6.25
CA HIS A 20 0.58 -1.73 -5.05
C HIS A 20 1.69 -0.68 -5.01
N VAL A 21 1.95 -0.08 -3.86
CA VAL A 21 2.97 0.95 -3.66
C VAL A 21 3.80 0.62 -2.42
N GLY A 22 5.11 0.48 -2.58
CA GLY A 22 6.01 0.17 -1.48
C GLY A 22 6.92 -1.03 -1.75
N PRO A 23 7.75 -1.40 -0.76
CA PRO A 23 8.57 -2.61 -0.83
C PRO A 23 7.70 -3.84 -1.13
N ASP A 24 8.28 -4.77 -1.88
CA ASP A 24 7.65 -6.00 -2.35
C ASP A 24 6.60 -5.82 -3.47
N SER A 25 6.55 -4.66 -4.13
CA SER A 25 5.61 -4.44 -5.25
C SER A 25 5.76 -5.50 -6.33
N CYS A 26 6.99 -5.88 -6.68
CA CYS A 26 7.25 -6.98 -7.60
C CYS A 26 6.62 -8.32 -7.15
N THR A 27 6.77 -8.66 -5.87
CA THR A 27 6.23 -9.91 -5.31
C THR A 27 4.70 -9.90 -5.30
N VAL A 28 4.09 -8.80 -4.88
CA VAL A 28 2.63 -8.66 -4.82
C VAL A 28 2.03 -8.71 -6.22
N VAL A 29 2.58 -7.94 -7.16
CA VAL A 29 2.12 -7.93 -8.56
C VAL A 29 2.30 -9.29 -9.21
N SER A 30 3.45 -9.95 -9.03
CA SER A 30 3.68 -11.31 -9.55
C SER A 30 2.60 -12.29 -9.08
N ASN A 31 2.25 -12.24 -7.80
CA ASN A 31 1.22 -13.12 -7.23
C ASN A 31 -0.17 -12.81 -7.77
N LEU A 32 -0.55 -11.53 -7.88
CA LEU A 32 -1.86 -11.14 -8.43
C LEU A 32 -2.00 -11.54 -9.91
N LEU A 33 -0.96 -11.32 -10.72
CA LEU A 33 -0.96 -11.67 -12.14
C LEU A 33 -1.06 -13.18 -12.37
N LYS A 34 -0.41 -14.01 -11.53
CA LYS A 34 -0.49 -15.48 -11.61
C LYS A 34 -1.90 -16.02 -11.42
N GLU A 35 -2.75 -15.29 -10.70
CA GLU A 35 -4.15 -15.70 -10.49
C GLU A 35 -5.06 -15.39 -11.68
N GLY A 36 -4.64 -14.51 -12.60
CA GLY A 36 -5.34 -14.22 -13.85
C GLY A 36 -6.69 -13.50 -13.74
N LYS A 37 -7.11 -13.08 -12.55
CA LYS A 37 -8.41 -12.42 -12.29
C LYS A 37 -8.31 -10.93 -11.93
N VAL A 38 -7.08 -10.45 -11.72
CA VAL A 38 -6.80 -9.09 -11.25
C VAL A 38 -5.76 -8.47 -12.16
N GLU A 39 -6.05 -7.28 -12.67
CA GLU A 39 -5.06 -6.44 -13.31
C GLU A 39 -4.24 -5.73 -12.22
N ALA A 40 -2.92 -5.90 -12.24
CA ALA A 40 -2.05 -5.45 -11.15
C ALA A 40 -0.85 -4.64 -11.65
N TRP A 41 -0.59 -3.52 -10.97
CA TRP A 41 0.59 -2.67 -11.16
C TRP A 41 1.29 -2.41 -9.84
N GLY A 42 2.57 -2.08 -9.92
CA GLY A 42 3.43 -1.78 -8.77
C GLY A 42 4.16 -0.45 -8.93
N VAL A 43 4.39 0.22 -7.81
CA VAL A 43 5.35 1.32 -7.68
C VAL A 43 6.31 0.96 -6.57
N GLU A 44 7.57 0.80 -6.95
CA GLU A 44 8.67 0.46 -6.06
C GLU A 44 9.48 1.75 -5.82
N PRO A 45 9.38 2.36 -4.62
CA PRO A 45 9.97 3.67 -4.36
C PRO A 45 11.47 3.68 -4.08
N TYR A 46 12.08 2.51 -3.90
CA TYR A 46 13.49 2.39 -3.49
C TYR A 46 14.29 1.55 -4.49
N ASP A 47 15.56 1.89 -4.66
CA ASP A 47 16.39 1.27 -5.70
C ASP A 47 16.64 -0.24 -5.46
N LEU A 48 16.73 -0.96 -6.56
CA LEU A 48 16.68 -2.40 -6.69
C LEU A 48 18.06 -2.98 -7.03
N GLU A 49 19.10 -2.53 -6.34
CA GLU A 49 20.49 -2.98 -6.61
C GLU A 49 20.64 -4.51 -6.56
N ASP A 50 19.80 -5.21 -5.78
CA ASP A 50 19.79 -6.68 -5.62
C ASP A 50 18.45 -7.35 -5.98
N THR A 51 17.87 -7.05 -7.15
CA THR A 51 16.60 -7.71 -7.53
C THR A 51 16.72 -8.98 -8.34
N ASP A 52 15.89 -9.95 -7.95
CA ASP A 52 15.65 -11.17 -8.71
C ASP A 52 15.16 -10.87 -10.14
N SER A 53 15.55 -11.75 -11.05
CA SER A 53 15.15 -11.80 -12.46
C SER A 53 13.65 -11.57 -12.69
N THR A 54 12.80 -12.07 -11.78
CA THR A 54 11.35 -11.88 -11.83
C THR A 54 10.97 -10.40 -11.75
N CYS A 55 11.58 -9.65 -10.83
CA CYS A 55 11.27 -8.23 -10.63
C CYS A 55 11.78 -7.39 -11.82
N LYS A 56 12.99 -7.69 -12.31
CA LYS A 56 13.53 -7.06 -13.53
C LYS A 56 12.62 -7.25 -14.74
N SER A 57 12.03 -8.44 -14.89
CA SER A 57 11.05 -8.74 -15.94
C SER A 57 9.77 -7.91 -15.80
N LEU A 58 9.23 -7.77 -14.59
CA LEU A 58 8.04 -6.96 -14.32
C LEU A 58 8.27 -5.47 -14.60
N VAL A 59 9.45 -4.96 -14.25
CA VAL A 59 9.86 -3.59 -14.56
C VAL A 59 9.97 -3.38 -16.07
N ARG A 60 10.69 -4.27 -16.77
CA ARG A 60 10.84 -4.21 -18.23
C ARG A 60 9.50 -4.27 -18.96
N LYS A 61 8.55 -5.06 -18.46
CA LYS A 61 7.19 -5.18 -19.02
C LYS A 61 6.26 -4.02 -18.63
N GLY A 62 6.71 -3.11 -17.75
CA GLY A 62 5.93 -1.95 -17.31
C GLY A 62 4.84 -2.26 -16.27
N PHE A 63 4.81 -3.47 -15.71
CA PHE A 63 3.90 -3.81 -14.60
C PHE A 63 4.35 -3.15 -13.30
N VAL A 64 5.65 -2.99 -13.09
CA VAL A 64 6.20 -2.29 -11.92
C VAL A 64 7.02 -1.10 -12.38
N ARG A 65 6.81 0.05 -11.74
CA ARG A 65 7.58 1.28 -12.00
C ARG A 65 8.49 1.58 -10.81
N MET A 66 9.72 1.94 -11.12
CA MET A 66 10.63 2.56 -10.15
C MET A 66 10.30 4.04 -10.07
N SER A 67 9.73 4.49 -8.94
CA SER A 67 9.34 5.88 -8.80
C SER A 67 9.22 6.31 -7.35
N ASP A 68 9.83 7.46 -7.06
CA ASP A 68 9.80 8.07 -5.74
C ASP A 68 8.41 8.68 -5.45
N ILE A 69 7.72 8.11 -4.48
CA ILE A 69 6.35 8.47 -4.07
C ILE A 69 6.23 9.86 -3.42
N LYS A 70 7.35 10.57 -3.20
CA LYS A 70 7.33 12.00 -2.84
C LYS A 70 6.85 12.87 -4.01
N PHE A 71 6.85 12.34 -5.23
CA PHE A 71 6.36 13.00 -6.44
C PHE A 71 5.04 12.36 -6.92
N PRO A 72 4.19 13.13 -7.63
CA PRO A 72 2.93 12.61 -8.14
C PRO A 72 3.12 11.40 -9.05
N LEU A 73 2.28 10.38 -8.85
CA LEU A 73 2.25 9.20 -9.67
C LEU A 73 1.73 9.55 -11.08
N PRO A 74 2.31 8.95 -12.14
CA PRO A 74 1.96 9.25 -13.53
C PRO A 74 0.68 8.54 -13.97
N TYR A 75 -0.33 8.51 -13.10
CA TYR A 75 -1.64 7.93 -13.35
C TYR A 75 -2.72 9.01 -13.26
N ARG A 76 -3.79 8.85 -14.04
CA ARG A 76 -4.95 9.75 -13.98
C ARG A 76 -5.73 9.50 -12.70
N PRO A 77 -6.57 10.46 -12.24
CA PRO A 77 -7.53 10.18 -11.19
C PRO A 77 -8.36 8.93 -11.52
N ASP A 78 -8.77 8.17 -10.50
CA ASP A 78 -9.61 6.98 -10.65
C ASP A 78 -9.05 5.87 -11.56
N SER A 79 -7.72 5.77 -11.63
CA SER A 79 -7.07 4.76 -12.50
C SER A 79 -7.15 3.34 -11.94
N PHE A 80 -7.35 3.17 -10.64
CA PHE A 80 -7.34 1.89 -9.94
C PHE A 80 -8.52 1.79 -8.98
N ASN A 81 -9.16 0.63 -8.91
CA ASN A 81 -10.20 0.38 -7.92
C ASN A 81 -9.63 0.40 -6.50
N LEU A 82 -8.48 -0.28 -6.32
CA LEU A 82 -7.83 -0.43 -5.03
C LEU A 82 -6.36 -0.03 -5.12
N VAL A 83 -5.95 0.90 -4.26
CA VAL A 83 -4.55 1.23 -4.04
C VAL A 83 -4.12 0.65 -2.70
N VAL A 84 -3.05 -0.14 -2.70
CA VAL A 84 -2.48 -0.77 -1.51
C VAL A 84 -1.09 -0.22 -1.28
N VAL A 85 -0.85 0.33 -0.09
CA VAL A 85 0.44 0.94 0.27
C VAL A 85 1.04 0.16 1.44
N SER A 86 2.21 -0.44 1.26
CA SER A 86 2.96 -1.12 2.32
C SER A 86 4.22 -0.38 2.67
N ASP A 87 4.53 -0.24 3.97
CA ASP A 87 5.86 0.07 4.52
C ASP A 87 6.64 1.20 3.80
N ALA A 88 5.93 2.19 3.26
CA ALA A 88 6.51 3.30 2.50
C ALA A 88 6.25 4.65 3.17
N LEU A 89 5.06 4.83 3.76
CA LEU A 89 4.65 6.12 4.34
C LEU A 89 5.34 6.45 5.66
N ASP A 90 5.79 5.44 6.41
CA ASP A 90 6.50 5.67 7.68
C ASP A 90 7.81 6.42 7.51
N TYR A 91 8.42 6.34 6.33
CA TYR A 91 9.67 7.02 5.97
C TYR A 91 9.47 8.48 5.55
N LEU A 92 8.22 8.88 5.30
CA LEU A 92 7.90 10.22 4.83
C LEU A 92 7.76 11.20 6.00
N THR A 93 8.26 12.42 5.78
CA THR A 93 7.97 13.56 6.65
C THR A 93 6.54 14.06 6.45
N PRO A 94 5.93 14.78 7.41
CA PRO A 94 4.62 15.41 7.21
C PRO A 94 4.53 16.25 5.93
N ARG A 95 5.61 16.95 5.55
CA ARG A 95 5.69 17.72 4.30
C ARG A 95 5.43 16.86 3.05
N TYR A 96 5.96 15.64 3.03
CA TYR A 96 5.77 14.72 1.90
C TYR A 96 4.45 13.95 2.02
N LEU A 97 4.05 13.54 3.23
CA LEU A 97 2.75 12.91 3.45
C LEU A 97 1.58 13.78 2.96
N ASN A 98 1.65 15.10 3.17
CA ASN A 98 0.66 16.07 2.67
C ASN A 98 0.51 16.09 1.15
N LYS A 99 1.51 15.60 0.41
CA LYS A 99 1.45 15.51 -1.05
C LYS A 99 1.13 14.09 -1.51
N THR A 100 1.76 13.10 -0.88
CA THR A 100 1.66 11.69 -1.24
C THR A 100 0.28 11.11 -0.93
N LEU A 101 -0.34 11.43 0.22
CA LEU A 101 -1.66 10.87 0.57
C LEU A 101 -2.76 11.33 -0.39
N PRO A 102 -2.91 12.64 -0.72
CA PRO A 102 -3.89 13.06 -1.71
C PRO A 102 -3.64 12.43 -3.09
N ASP A 103 -2.38 12.25 -3.49
CA ASP A 103 -2.07 11.65 -4.78
C ASP A 103 -2.41 10.16 -4.86
N LEU A 104 -2.15 9.40 -3.79
CA LEU A 104 -2.56 8.00 -3.66
C LEU A 104 -4.08 7.84 -3.63
N ALA A 105 -4.76 8.74 -2.92
CA ALA A 105 -6.22 8.77 -2.87
C ALA A 105 -6.82 9.12 -4.23
N ARG A 106 -6.25 10.13 -4.91
CA ARG A 106 -6.68 10.57 -6.25
C ARG A 106 -6.69 9.45 -7.28
N VAL A 107 -5.69 8.57 -7.27
CA VAL A 107 -5.59 7.47 -8.25
C VAL A 107 -6.45 6.25 -7.88
N SER A 108 -7.09 6.26 -6.70
CA SER A 108 -7.99 5.23 -6.21
C SER A 108 -9.46 5.60 -6.41
N THR A 109 -10.31 4.62 -6.74
CA THR A 109 -11.76 4.82 -6.87
C THR A 109 -12.57 4.20 -5.73
N ASP A 110 -12.28 2.94 -5.34
CA ASP A 110 -13.10 2.20 -4.38
C ASP A 110 -12.45 2.09 -2.99
N GLY A 111 -11.13 2.23 -2.90
CA GLY A 111 -10.44 2.19 -1.62
C GLY A 111 -8.93 2.41 -1.65
N LEU A 112 -8.43 3.00 -0.58
CA LEU A 112 -7.01 3.12 -0.28
C LEU A 112 -6.72 2.31 0.98
N VAL A 113 -5.83 1.32 0.88
CA VAL A 113 -5.40 0.51 2.03
C VAL A 113 -3.97 0.88 2.38
N ILE A 114 -3.77 1.29 3.62
CA ILE A 114 -2.44 1.67 4.13
C ILE A 114 -2.03 0.67 5.20
N PHE A 115 -0.87 0.06 4.99
CA PHE A 115 -0.13 -0.71 5.98
C PHE A 115 1.02 0.16 6.50
N ALA A 116 0.95 0.53 7.77
CA ALA A 116 1.96 1.34 8.45
C ALA A 116 2.34 0.70 9.80
N GLY A 117 3.55 0.92 10.30
CA GLY A 117 3.98 0.36 11.60
C GLY A 117 3.10 0.90 12.75
N ASN A 118 2.75 0.17 13.82
CA ASN A 118 3.34 -1.03 14.43
C ASN A 118 2.37 -1.82 15.33
N PRO A 119 2.17 -3.12 15.08
CA PRO A 119 2.07 -4.13 16.15
C PRO A 119 3.26 -5.11 16.18
N GLY A 120 4.11 -4.96 17.21
CA GLY A 120 5.29 -5.80 17.49
C GLY A 120 6.65 -5.13 17.25
N GLN A 121 6.66 -3.97 16.57
CA GLN A 121 7.85 -3.14 16.35
C GLN A 121 8.90 -3.63 15.35
N GLN A 122 8.46 -4.07 14.16
CA GLN A 122 9.43 -4.37 13.10
C GLN A 122 10.10 -3.09 12.58
N LYS A 123 11.44 -3.13 12.57
CA LYS A 123 12.34 -2.19 11.90
C LYS A 123 12.74 -2.79 10.56
N ALA A 124 12.86 -1.97 9.51
CA ALA A 124 13.62 -2.37 8.32
C ALA A 124 14.97 -2.94 8.74
N LYS A 125 15.46 -3.97 8.04
CA LYS A 125 16.78 -4.53 8.35
C LYS A 125 17.78 -3.40 8.29
N VAL A 126 18.77 -3.36 9.19
CA VAL A 126 19.77 -2.27 9.25
C VAL A 126 20.44 -2.05 7.88
N SER A 127 20.57 -3.10 7.08
CA SER A 127 21.03 -3.11 5.69
C SER A 127 20.15 -2.34 4.70
N GLU A 128 18.89 -2.07 5.03
CA GLU A 128 17.93 -1.39 4.17
C GLU A 128 17.80 0.11 4.54
N LEU A 129 18.30 0.55 5.70
CA LEU A 129 18.29 1.96 6.13
C LEU A 129 18.88 2.94 5.09
N PRO A 130 19.99 2.62 4.39
CA PRO A 130 20.50 3.49 3.33
C PRO A 130 19.48 3.72 2.20
N LYS A 131 18.66 2.72 1.88
CA LYS A 131 17.65 2.79 0.81
C LYS A 131 16.53 3.76 1.14
N PHE A 132 16.19 3.88 2.42
CA PHE A 132 15.12 4.76 2.89
C PHE A 132 15.60 6.20 3.15
N GLY A 133 16.91 6.43 3.24
CA GLY A 133 17.55 7.71 3.54
C GLY A 133 17.24 8.30 4.93
N ARG A 134 16.20 7.83 5.61
CA ARG A 134 15.78 8.23 6.95
C ARG A 134 15.21 7.04 7.73
N PRO A 135 15.31 7.02 9.07
CA PRO A 135 14.64 6.02 9.87
C PRO A 135 13.10 6.11 9.74
N ALA A 136 12.44 4.96 9.78
CA ALA A 136 10.98 4.89 9.85
C ALA A 136 10.46 5.64 11.08
N LYS A 137 9.49 6.52 10.88
CA LYS A 137 8.71 7.13 11.96
C LYS A 137 7.51 6.24 12.25
N LEU A 138 7.69 5.34 13.22
CA LEU A 138 6.70 4.37 13.68
C LEU A 138 5.59 5.06 14.48
N ARG A 139 4.63 5.67 13.78
CA ARG A 139 3.57 6.48 14.37
C ARG A 139 2.48 5.60 14.98
N SER A 140 1.77 6.12 15.98
CA SER A 140 0.65 5.40 16.59
C SER A 140 -0.56 5.39 15.65
N SER A 141 -1.45 4.42 15.86
CA SER A 141 -2.73 4.35 15.13
C SER A 141 -3.53 5.64 15.29
N SER A 142 -3.61 6.18 16.52
CA SER A 142 -4.27 7.46 16.79
C SER A 142 -3.68 8.65 16.04
N TRP A 143 -2.37 8.65 15.80
CA TRP A 143 -1.73 9.69 15.00
C TRP A 143 -2.17 9.57 13.54
N TRP A 144 -2.13 8.36 12.97
CA TRP A 144 -2.55 8.09 11.59
C TRP A 144 -4.02 8.47 11.38
N THR A 145 -4.92 8.02 12.25
CA THR A 145 -6.34 8.36 12.19
C THR A 145 -6.57 9.87 12.20
N ARG A 146 -5.91 10.60 13.12
CA ARG A 146 -6.01 12.07 13.16
C ARG A 146 -5.49 12.71 11.87
N TYR A 147 -4.38 12.20 11.35
CA TYR A 147 -3.77 12.71 10.12
C TYR A 147 -4.66 12.50 8.90
N PHE A 148 -5.26 11.31 8.76
CA PHE A 148 -6.17 11.01 7.65
C PHE A 148 -7.36 11.95 7.61
N VAL A 149 -8.02 12.17 8.76
CA VAL A 149 -9.13 13.11 8.88
C VAL A 149 -8.70 14.54 8.48
N GLN A 150 -7.52 14.99 8.91
CA GLN A 150 -7.00 16.31 8.53
C GLN A 150 -6.70 16.43 7.03
N THR A 151 -6.39 15.32 6.36
CA THR A 151 -6.20 15.26 4.90
C THR A 151 -7.50 14.98 4.12
N GLY A 152 -8.65 14.96 4.80
CA GLY A 152 -9.95 14.70 4.19
C GLY A 152 -10.24 13.23 3.91
N LEU A 153 -9.38 12.30 4.31
CA LEU A 153 -9.62 10.87 4.16
C LEU A 153 -10.49 10.34 5.30
N THR A 154 -11.44 9.48 4.97
CA THR A 154 -12.36 8.85 5.93
C THR A 154 -12.17 7.35 5.95
N GLU A 155 -12.62 6.71 7.03
CA GLU A 155 -12.60 5.26 7.14
C GLU A 155 -13.61 4.62 6.18
N ASN A 156 -13.17 3.57 5.49
CA ASN A 156 -14.02 2.80 4.58
C ASN A 156 -14.66 1.63 5.35
N GLU A 157 -15.73 1.94 6.10
CA GLU A 157 -16.35 1.01 7.06
C GLU A 157 -16.78 -0.32 6.45
N GLY A 158 -17.28 -0.33 5.21
CA GLY A 158 -17.81 -1.54 4.57
C GLY A 158 -16.73 -2.61 4.36
N PRO A 159 -15.67 -2.32 3.59
CA PRO A 159 -14.50 -3.18 3.47
C PRO A 159 -13.81 -3.46 4.82
N LEU A 160 -13.74 -2.49 5.73
CA LEU A 160 -13.13 -2.70 7.06
C LEU A 160 -13.85 -3.80 7.84
N LYS A 161 -15.19 -3.72 7.99
CA LYS A 161 -15.98 -4.74 8.70
C LYS A 161 -15.80 -6.12 8.09
N LYS A 162 -15.84 -6.22 6.76
CA LYS A 162 -15.60 -7.49 6.04
C LYS A 162 -14.18 -8.03 6.26
N PHE A 163 -13.19 -7.15 6.36
CA PHE A 163 -11.81 -7.52 6.63
C PHE A 163 -11.66 -8.06 8.06
N GLU A 164 -12.23 -7.39 9.06
CA GLU A 164 -12.24 -7.82 10.46
C GLU A 164 -12.96 -9.16 10.63
N ASP A 165 -14.10 -9.36 9.98
CA ASP A 165 -14.81 -10.64 9.94
C ASP A 165 -13.97 -11.76 9.31
N ALA A 166 -13.24 -11.46 8.24
CA ALA A 166 -12.42 -12.43 7.55
C ALA A 166 -11.17 -12.82 8.37
N THR A 167 -10.57 -11.86 9.06
CA THR A 167 -9.35 -12.04 9.85
C THR A 167 -9.61 -12.71 11.19
N SER A 168 -10.71 -12.36 11.87
CA SER A 168 -11.16 -12.99 13.12
C SER A 168 -11.41 -14.49 12.96
N LYS A 169 -12.13 -14.90 11.89
CA LYS A 169 -12.39 -16.31 11.55
C LYS A 169 -11.12 -17.13 11.35
N ASN A 170 -10.04 -16.51 10.90
CA ASN A 170 -8.76 -17.17 10.60
C ASN A 170 -7.68 -16.91 11.66
N LYS A 171 -8.03 -16.25 12.78
CA LYS A 171 -7.10 -15.83 13.84
C LYS A 171 -5.86 -15.09 13.30
N TYR A 172 -6.03 -14.33 12.21
CA TYR A 172 -4.94 -13.57 11.61
C TYR A 172 -4.58 -12.40 12.53
N LYS A 173 -3.30 -12.31 12.90
CA LYS A 173 -2.75 -11.19 13.68
C LYS A 173 -1.82 -10.37 12.77
N PRO A 174 -2.18 -9.13 12.40
CA PRO A 174 -1.31 -8.31 11.57
C PRO A 174 -0.09 -7.85 12.36
N GLY A 175 1.07 -7.80 11.67
CA GLY A 175 2.32 -7.25 12.21
C GLY A 175 2.48 -5.74 11.98
N CYS A 176 1.49 -5.11 11.35
CA CYS A 176 1.40 -3.66 11.12
C CYS A 176 -0.04 -3.16 11.41
N GLN A 177 -0.20 -1.85 11.50
CA GLN A 177 -1.51 -1.20 11.55
C GLN A 177 -2.06 -1.19 10.13
N ILE A 178 -3.35 -1.47 9.98
CA ILE A 178 -4.02 -1.56 8.68
C ILE A 178 -5.17 -0.58 8.68
N PHE A 179 -5.17 0.33 7.71
CA PHE A 179 -6.21 1.34 7.56
C PHE A 179 -6.91 1.14 6.22
N HIS A 180 -8.24 1.07 6.26
CA HIS A 180 -9.09 1.05 5.08
C HIS A 180 -9.69 2.43 4.92
N LEU A 181 -9.33 3.14 3.86
CA LEU A 181 -9.67 4.54 3.66
C LEU A 181 -10.46 4.74 2.36
N SER A 182 -11.24 5.80 2.35
CA SER A 182 -11.93 6.36 1.18
C SER A 182 -11.64 7.86 1.09
N SER A 183 -11.64 8.38 -0.13
CA SER A 183 -11.65 9.83 -0.36
C SER A 183 -13.09 10.29 -0.56
N PRO A 184 -13.50 11.43 0.01
CA PRO A 184 -14.69 12.13 -0.45
C PRO A 184 -14.48 12.49 -1.92
N ARG A 185 -15.49 12.21 -2.73
CA ARG A 185 -15.53 12.56 -4.15
C ARG A 185 -16.10 13.95 -4.32
#